data_AF-A0A3M8DD22-F1
#
_entry.id   AF-A0A3M8DD22-F1
#
_cell.length_a   1.000
_cell.length_b   1.000
_cell.length_c   1.000
_cell.angle_alpha   90.00
_cell.angle_beta   90.00
_cell.angle_gamma   90.00
#
_symmetry.space_group_name_H-M   'P 1'
#
loop_
_entity.id
_entity.type
_entity.pdbx_description
1 polymer ?
#
loop_
_entity_poly.entity_id
_entity_poly.type
_entity_poly.pdbx_seq_one_letter_code
_entity_poly.pdbx_strand_id
1 'polypeptide(L)'
;MFGLGKKAKKLDSHDMLIIKTEEGKRHFYQVTFPSVVGNDIVSMLEKLQKSKYNKPEFLGEIGGFHIITYIEGLMSVEVKDENDLEAHPLQIQDFANVLLRRLEALEESGKLDESDDTAFFMGELTMLRDGSFVPQQ
;
A
#
# COMPACT_ATOMS: atom_id res chain seq x y z
N MET A 1 3.96 -26.89 24.67
CA MET A 1 4.70 -26.72 23.41
C MET A 1 3.85 -25.89 22.46
N PHE A 2 4.10 -24.58 22.38
CA PHE A 2 3.39 -23.65 21.49
C PHE A 2 4.45 -22.84 20.73
N GLY A 3 4.32 -22.72 19.39
CA GLY A 3 4.87 -21.55 18.69
C GLY A 3 5.68 -21.73 17.40
N LEU A 4 6.20 -22.92 17.06
CA LEU A 4 7.09 -23.02 15.88
C LEU A 4 6.33 -23.03 14.54
N GLY A 5 5.15 -23.65 14.46
CA GLY A 5 4.39 -23.72 13.20
C GLY A 5 3.73 -22.41 12.75
N LYS A 6 3.39 -21.51 13.68
CA LYS A 6 2.78 -20.20 13.35
C LYS A 6 3.81 -19.21 12.79
N LYS A 7 5.06 -19.26 13.29
CA LYS A 7 6.13 -18.37 12.80
C LYS A 7 6.61 -18.77 11.40
N ALA A 8 6.74 -20.07 11.12
CA ALA A 8 7.13 -20.56 9.79
C ALA A 8 6.12 -20.19 8.70
N LYS A 9 4.81 -20.32 8.97
CA LYS A 9 3.76 -19.93 8.01
C LYS A 9 3.73 -18.44 7.69
N LYS A 10 4.17 -17.57 8.62
CA LYS A 10 4.19 -16.12 8.43
C LYS A 10 5.34 -15.65 7.50
N LEU A 11 6.38 -16.47 7.33
CA LEU A 11 7.51 -16.15 6.43
C LEU A 11 7.15 -16.33 4.95
N ASP A 12 6.27 -17.28 4.63
CA ASP A 12 5.89 -17.61 3.25
C ASP A 12 4.47 -17.11 2.87
N SER A 13 3.74 -16.47 3.78
CA SER A 13 2.42 -15.92 3.51
C SER A 13 2.46 -14.45 3.10
N HIS A 14 1.40 -14.05 2.43
CA HIS A 14 1.13 -12.67 2.07
C HIS A 14 -0.09 -12.18 2.83
N ASP A 15 -0.12 -10.90 3.14
CA ASP A 15 -1.32 -10.23 3.60
C ASP A 15 -1.87 -9.36 2.45
N MET A 16 -3.13 -8.97 2.56
CA MET A 16 -3.81 -8.13 1.57
C MET A 16 -4.63 -7.04 2.23
N LEU A 17 -4.56 -5.83 1.70
CA LEU A 17 -5.50 -4.75 1.99
C LEU A 17 -6.51 -4.61 0.87
N ILE A 18 -7.77 -4.42 1.25
CA ILE A 18 -8.80 -3.92 0.34
C ILE A 18 -8.95 -2.43 0.62
N ILE A 19 -8.61 -1.62 -0.38
CA ILE A 19 -8.63 -0.16 -0.33
C ILE A 19 -9.74 0.31 -1.25
N LYS A 20 -10.72 1.03 -0.70
CA LYS A 20 -11.79 1.68 -1.46
C LYS A 20 -11.35 3.09 -1.83
N THR A 21 -11.63 3.53 -3.06
CA THR A 21 -11.42 4.91 -3.51
C THR A 21 -12.75 5.59 -3.82
N GLU A 22 -12.82 6.92 -3.67
CA GLU A 22 -14.05 7.68 -3.90
C GLU A 22 -14.31 7.99 -5.38
N GLU A 23 -13.25 8.36 -6.13
CA GLU A 23 -13.37 8.90 -7.50
C GLU A 23 -12.53 8.14 -8.54
N GLY A 24 -12.01 6.97 -8.20
CA GLY A 24 -11.11 6.20 -9.07
C GLY A 24 -11.80 5.42 -10.18
N LYS A 25 -11.06 5.12 -11.26
CA LYS A 25 -11.49 4.16 -12.30
C LYS A 25 -11.72 2.74 -11.77
N ARG A 26 -11.01 2.38 -10.71
CA ARG A 26 -11.28 1.22 -9.87
C ARG A 26 -11.98 1.73 -8.62
N HIS A 27 -13.05 1.06 -8.19
CA HIS A 27 -13.69 1.35 -6.91
C HIS A 27 -12.90 0.74 -5.74
N PHE A 28 -12.19 -0.36 -6.02
CA PHE A 28 -11.36 -1.04 -5.04
C PHE A 28 -9.98 -1.41 -5.60
N TYR A 29 -8.99 -1.34 -4.73
CA TYR A 29 -7.66 -1.89 -4.93
C TYR A 29 -7.45 -3.02 -3.94
N GLN A 30 -7.08 -4.18 -4.46
CA GLN A 30 -6.51 -5.26 -3.66
C GLN A 30 -4.99 -5.07 -3.66
N VAL A 31 -4.38 -4.81 -2.51
CA VAL A 31 -2.93 -4.57 -2.39
C VAL A 31 -2.30 -5.67 -1.56
N THR A 32 -1.39 -6.44 -2.15
CA THR A 32 -0.72 -7.57 -1.50
C THR A 32 0.70 -7.25 -1.09
N PHE A 33 1.14 -7.82 0.04
CA PHE A 33 2.50 -7.67 0.55
C PHE A 33 2.91 -8.86 1.42
N PRO A 34 4.22 -9.10 1.63
CA PRO A 34 4.68 -10.16 2.52
C PRO A 34 4.19 -9.96 3.97
N SER A 35 3.68 -11.01 4.61
CA SER A 35 3.13 -10.91 5.99
C SER A 35 4.18 -10.53 7.04
N VAL A 36 5.47 -10.70 6.73
CA VAL A 36 6.59 -10.33 7.63
C VAL A 36 6.65 -8.84 7.93
N VAL A 37 6.18 -7.99 7.01
CA VAL A 37 6.21 -6.52 7.12
C VAL A 37 4.80 -5.91 7.21
N GLY A 38 3.78 -6.76 7.35
CA GLY A 38 2.38 -6.32 7.23
C GLY A 38 2.00 -5.22 8.23
N ASN A 39 2.47 -5.31 9.48
CA ASN A 39 2.19 -4.29 10.50
C ASN A 39 2.72 -2.90 10.11
N ASP A 40 3.91 -2.84 9.52
CA ASP A 40 4.55 -1.57 9.16
C ASP A 40 3.83 -0.94 7.96
N ILE A 41 3.51 -1.75 6.95
CA ILE A 41 2.74 -1.32 5.77
C ILE A 41 1.35 -0.81 6.16
N VAL A 42 0.62 -1.58 6.98
CA VAL A 42 -0.72 -1.20 7.43
C VAL A 42 -0.65 0.10 8.23
N SER A 43 0.27 0.20 9.18
CA SER A 43 0.46 1.40 10.00
C SER A 43 0.78 2.63 9.16
N MET A 44 1.68 2.50 8.17
CA MET A 44 2.02 3.60 7.26
C MET A 44 0.82 4.04 6.41
N LEU A 45 0.11 3.09 5.78
CA LEU A 45 -1.04 3.42 4.95
C LEU A 45 -2.23 3.97 5.75
N GLU A 46 -2.43 3.52 6.99
CA GLU A 46 -3.41 4.12 7.89
C GLU A 46 -3.05 5.56 8.30
N LYS A 47 -1.75 5.86 8.49
CA LYS A 47 -1.28 7.23 8.71
C LYS A 47 -1.53 8.08 7.46
N LEU A 48 -1.22 7.56 6.28
CA LEU A 48 -1.47 8.25 5.00
C LEU A 48 -2.97 8.54 4.84
N GLN A 49 -3.83 7.55 5.08
CA GLN A 49 -5.29 7.69 5.02
C GLN A 49 -5.81 8.84 5.88
N LYS A 50 -5.24 9.03 7.07
CA LYS A 50 -5.65 10.08 8.02
C LYS A 50 -4.98 11.43 7.76
N SER A 51 -3.98 11.47 6.86
CA SER A 51 -3.21 12.67 6.57
C SER A 51 -3.95 13.62 5.64
N LYS A 52 -3.49 14.88 5.59
CA LYS A 52 -3.97 15.88 4.62
C LYS A 52 -3.67 15.50 3.16
N TYR A 53 -2.72 14.59 2.92
CA TYR A 53 -2.35 14.12 1.58
C TYR A 53 -3.34 13.12 1.02
N ASN A 54 -4.22 12.51 1.83
CA ASN A 54 -5.26 11.62 1.31
C ASN A 54 -6.41 12.39 0.64
N LYS A 55 -6.10 13.07 -0.46
CA LYS A 55 -7.07 13.82 -1.26
C LYS A 55 -6.72 13.74 -2.74
N PRO A 56 -7.72 13.89 -3.64
CA PRO A 56 -7.47 13.82 -5.08
C PRO A 56 -6.43 14.83 -5.58
N GLU A 57 -6.33 16.01 -4.96
CA GLU A 57 -5.32 17.01 -5.32
C GLU A 57 -3.87 16.52 -5.16
N PHE A 58 -3.61 15.58 -4.24
CA PHE A 58 -2.29 15.03 -3.96
C PHE A 58 -2.08 13.67 -4.61
N LEU A 59 -3.03 12.73 -4.44
CA LEU A 59 -2.87 11.33 -4.84
C LEU A 59 -3.63 10.97 -6.12
N GLY A 60 -4.26 11.94 -6.79
CA GLY A 60 -5.03 11.71 -8.01
C GLY A 60 -6.23 10.80 -7.77
N GLU A 61 -6.46 9.84 -8.67
CA GLU A 61 -7.61 8.90 -8.60
C GLU A 61 -7.64 8.03 -7.34
N ILE A 62 -6.51 7.91 -6.61
CA ILE A 62 -6.45 7.16 -5.33
C ILE A 62 -6.76 8.06 -4.13
N GLY A 63 -6.73 9.38 -4.29
CA GLY A 63 -7.01 10.31 -3.19
C GLY A 63 -8.41 10.13 -2.60
N GLY A 64 -8.53 10.33 -1.29
CA GLY A 64 -9.75 10.05 -0.53
C GLY A 64 -9.95 8.56 -0.26
N PHE A 65 -8.90 7.73 -0.32
CA PHE A 65 -9.06 6.30 -0.10
C PHE A 65 -9.37 5.95 1.35
N HIS A 66 -9.97 4.77 1.52
CA HIS A 66 -10.20 4.13 2.81
C HIS A 66 -9.79 2.66 2.74
N ILE A 67 -8.95 2.23 3.68
CA ILE A 67 -8.69 0.82 3.96
C ILE A 67 -9.94 0.27 4.63
N ILE A 68 -10.61 -0.66 3.95
CA ILE A 68 -11.88 -1.23 4.42
C ILE A 68 -11.72 -2.66 4.95
N THR A 69 -10.65 -3.35 4.57
CA THR A 69 -10.38 -4.72 5.03
C THR A 69 -8.89 -5.01 5.02
N TYR A 70 -8.44 -5.74 6.04
CA TYR A 70 -7.11 -6.33 6.10
C TYR A 70 -7.25 -7.84 6.25
N ILE A 71 -6.63 -8.60 5.35
CA ILE A 71 -6.67 -10.06 5.28
C ILE A 71 -5.27 -10.58 5.55
N GLU A 72 -5.12 -11.37 6.61
CA GLU A 72 -3.82 -11.92 7.03
C GLU A 72 -3.63 -13.38 6.57
N GLY A 73 -2.41 -13.74 6.21
CA GLY A 73 -1.96 -15.13 6.05
C GLY A 73 -2.48 -15.81 4.78
N LEU A 74 -2.67 -15.06 3.69
CA LEU A 74 -2.99 -15.61 2.38
C LEU A 74 -1.82 -16.45 1.86
N MET A 75 -2.15 -17.64 1.38
CA MET A 75 -1.19 -18.55 0.75
C MET A 75 -1.22 -18.44 -0.79
N SER A 76 -2.38 -18.10 -1.36
CA SER A 76 -2.57 -17.92 -2.79
C SER A 76 -3.77 -17.01 -3.05
N VAL A 77 -3.75 -16.36 -4.21
CA VAL A 77 -4.89 -15.64 -4.78
C VAL A 77 -5.16 -16.21 -6.16
N GLU A 78 -6.41 -16.56 -6.44
CA GLU A 78 -6.83 -17.06 -7.74
C GLU A 78 -7.87 -16.11 -8.33
N VAL A 79 -7.53 -15.47 -9.45
CA VAL A 79 -8.43 -14.57 -10.17
C VAL A 79 -9.36 -15.40 -11.04
N LYS A 80 -10.68 -15.24 -10.87
CA LYS A 80 -11.70 -15.99 -11.62
C LYS A 80 -12.26 -15.23 -12.82
N ASP A 81 -12.26 -13.90 -12.76
CA ASP A 81 -12.60 -13.02 -13.87
C ASP A 81 -11.37 -12.19 -14.23
N GLU A 82 -10.69 -12.58 -15.31
CA GLU A 82 -9.47 -11.91 -15.74
C GLU A 82 -9.74 -10.56 -16.44
N ASN A 83 -10.98 -10.29 -16.87
CA ASN A 83 -11.32 -9.03 -17.54
C ASN A 83 -11.68 -7.93 -16.53
N ASP A 84 -12.06 -8.32 -15.31
CA ASP A 84 -12.34 -7.37 -14.24
C ASP A 84 -11.04 -6.84 -13.62
N LEU A 85 -10.75 -5.56 -13.86
CA LEU A 85 -9.58 -4.89 -13.33
C LEU A 85 -9.53 -4.91 -11.79
N GLU A 86 -10.67 -4.91 -11.11
CA GLU A 86 -10.75 -4.93 -9.64
C GLU A 86 -10.37 -6.29 -9.07
N ALA A 87 -10.53 -7.37 -9.86
CA ALA A 87 -10.22 -8.73 -9.44
C ALA A 87 -8.71 -8.99 -9.33
N HIS A 88 -7.87 -8.16 -9.94
CA HIS A 88 -6.41 -8.30 -9.96
C HIS A 88 -5.73 -7.55 -8.81
N PRO A 89 -5.08 -8.27 -7.87
CA PRO A 89 -4.27 -7.65 -6.83
C PRO A 89 -3.04 -6.97 -7.40
N LEU A 90 -2.70 -5.82 -6.83
CA LEU A 90 -1.45 -5.11 -7.06
C LEU A 90 -0.45 -5.45 -5.96
N GLN A 91 0.81 -5.57 -6.33
CA GLN A 91 1.88 -5.63 -5.34
C GLN A 91 2.04 -4.28 -4.65
N ILE A 92 2.44 -4.28 -3.37
CA ILE A 92 2.64 -3.04 -2.61
C ILE A 92 3.64 -2.09 -3.28
N GLN A 93 4.65 -2.62 -3.97
CA GLN A 93 5.64 -1.84 -4.72
C GLN A 93 4.97 -1.02 -5.83
N ASP A 94 4.07 -1.64 -6.60
CA ASP A 94 3.35 -0.98 -7.68
C ASP A 94 2.40 0.08 -7.15
N PHE A 95 1.68 -0.26 -6.07
CA PHE A 95 0.78 0.67 -5.41
C PHE A 95 1.55 1.89 -4.86
N ALA A 96 2.67 1.66 -4.15
CA ALA A 96 3.53 2.71 -3.64
C ALA A 96 4.11 3.58 -4.76
N ASN A 97 4.52 2.98 -5.88
CA ASN A 97 5.02 3.70 -7.05
C ASN A 97 3.97 4.61 -7.71
N VAL A 98 2.69 4.23 -7.68
CA VAL A 98 1.62 5.11 -8.18
C VAL A 98 1.47 6.32 -7.27
N LEU A 99 1.46 6.13 -5.95
CA LEU A 99 1.35 7.22 -4.98
C LEU A 99 2.58 8.15 -5.02
N LEU A 100 3.79 7.57 -5.00
CA LEU A 100 5.04 8.31 -4.94
C LEU A 100 5.23 9.22 -6.15
N ARG A 101 4.98 8.72 -7.37
CA ARG A 101 5.09 9.53 -8.59
C ARG A 101 4.19 10.77 -8.58
N ARG A 102 3.06 10.71 -7.87
CA ARG A 102 2.16 11.86 -7.72
C ARG A 102 2.76 12.90 -6.77
N LEU A 103 3.33 12.46 -5.65
CA LEU A 103 3.98 13.35 -4.69
C LEU A 103 5.26 13.97 -5.27
N GLU A 104 6.11 13.19 -5.93
CA GLU A 104 7.32 13.67 -6.62
C GLU A 104 6.97 14.77 -7.65
N ALA A 105 5.95 14.55 -8.49
CA ALA A 105 5.51 15.55 -9.45
C ALA A 105 4.99 16.85 -8.79
N LEU A 106 4.40 16.76 -7.60
CA LEU A 106 3.94 17.92 -6.85
C LEU A 106 5.10 18.68 -6.20
N GLU A 107 6.08 17.95 -5.66
CA GLU A 107 7.32 18.48 -5.13
C GLU A 107 8.09 19.25 -6.21
N GLU A 108 8.31 18.64 -7.38
CA GLU A 108 8.97 19.27 -8.54
C GLU A 108 8.25 20.55 -9.00
N SER A 109 6.92 20.61 -8.84
CA SER A 109 6.12 21.77 -9.20
C SER A 109 6.01 22.84 -8.10
N GLY A 110 6.62 22.63 -6.94
CA GLY A 110 6.54 23.52 -5.78
C GLY A 110 5.16 23.59 -5.13
N LYS A 111 4.31 22.59 -5.35
CA LYS A 111 2.93 22.50 -4.81
C LYS A 111 2.82 21.61 -3.59
N LEU A 112 3.87 20.85 -3.29
CA LEU A 112 3.97 20.07 -2.08
C LEU A 112 4.63 20.92 -1.00
N ASP A 113 4.13 20.84 0.22
CA ASP A 113 4.69 21.58 1.33
C ASP A 113 5.95 20.89 1.88
N GLU A 114 6.91 21.67 2.35
CA GLU A 114 8.10 21.18 3.03
C GLU A 114 7.77 20.91 4.50
N SER A 115 7.13 19.77 4.78
CA SER A 115 6.79 19.34 6.13
C SER A 115 7.43 18.00 6.48
N ASP A 116 7.59 17.74 7.77
CA ASP A 116 8.09 16.44 8.27
C ASP A 116 7.20 15.28 7.80
N ASP A 117 5.89 15.51 7.69
CA ASP A 117 4.94 14.52 7.17
C ASP A 117 5.21 14.23 5.68
N THR A 118 5.52 15.26 4.88
CA THR A 118 5.88 15.10 3.46
C THR A 118 7.10 14.20 3.33
N ALA A 119 8.18 14.57 4.04
CA ALA A 119 9.44 13.84 4.00
C ALA A 119 9.26 12.39 4.48
N PHE A 120 8.46 12.20 5.54
CA PHE A 120 8.10 10.87 6.03
C PHE A 120 7.40 10.03 4.95
N PHE A 121 6.31 10.51 4.36
CA PHE A 121 5.56 9.73 3.37
C PHE A 121 6.37 9.46 2.09
N MET A 122 7.12 10.44 1.60
CA MET A 122 8.00 10.24 0.44
C MET A 122 9.10 9.20 0.72
N GLY A 123 9.70 9.24 1.91
CA GLY A 123 10.70 8.26 2.34
C GLY A 123 10.14 6.85 2.44
N GLU A 124 9.01 6.68 3.14
CA GLU A 124 8.37 5.37 3.32
C GLU A 124 7.91 4.78 1.97
N LEU A 125 7.28 5.58 1.11
CA LEU A 125 6.85 5.13 -0.22
C LEU A 125 8.04 4.77 -1.12
N THR A 126 9.16 5.49 -1.00
CA THR A 126 10.41 5.15 -1.69
C THR A 126 10.94 3.80 -1.24
N MET A 127 10.96 3.55 0.08
CA MET A 127 11.38 2.25 0.62
C MET A 127 10.49 1.10 0.15
N LEU A 128 9.17 1.32 0.11
CA LEU A 128 8.22 0.35 -0.42
C LEU A 128 8.44 0.07 -1.90
N ARG A 129 8.55 1.11 -2.74
CA ARG A 129 8.82 0.96 -4.18
C ARG A 129 10.08 0.14 -4.43
N ASP A 130 11.14 0.43 -3.69
CA ASP A 130 12.47 -0.16 -3.91
C ASP A 130 12.61 -1.55 -3.26
N GLY A 131 11.61 -2.01 -2.50
CA GLY A 131 11.66 -3.29 -1.80
C GLY A 131 12.60 -3.31 -0.58
N SER A 132 13.13 -2.16 -0.17
CA SER A 132 14.12 -2.05 0.90
C SER A 132 13.53 -2.12 2.31
N PHE A 133 12.20 -2.24 2.41
CA PHE A 133 11.48 -2.51 3.65
C PHE A 133 11.65 -3.94 4.18
N VAL A 134 12.10 -4.88 3.32
CA VAL A 134 12.44 -6.24 3.74
C VAL A 134 13.87 -6.24 4.27
N PRO A 135 14.12 -6.60 5.54
CA PRO A 135 15.49 -6.76 6.03
C PRO A 135 16.23 -7.77 5.15
N GLN A 136 17.34 -7.35 4.53
CA GLN A 136 18.23 -8.27 3.83
C GLN A 136 18.74 -9.29 4.87
N GLN A 137 18.42 -10.57 4.67
CA GLN A 137 18.97 -11.66 5.47
C GLN A 137 20.44 -11.89 5.16
#